data_AF-M5C393-F1
#
_entry.id   AF-M5C393-F1
#
_cell.length_a   1.000
_cell.length_b   1.000
_cell.length_c   1.000
_cell.angle_alpha   90.00
_cell.angle_beta   90.00
_cell.angle_gamma   90.00
#
_symmetry.space_group_name_H-M   'P 1'
#
loop_
_entity.id
_entity.type
_entity.pdbx_description
1 polymer ?
#
loop_
_entity_poly.entity_id
_entity_poly.type
_entity_poly.pdbx_seq_one_letter_code
_entity_poly.pdbx_strand_id
1 'polypeptide(L)'
;MPAGPTQTKAWFRPKGWFTDREEVIMVNRVLRDDPSKSDMHNRQGLSPKMIWDSLCDWHMWPIYVLGLVHMMPVGPPQTYLTLSLRKLGFNTTEANLLSIPSVVIGIITILCTSFLSEAIDSRVLATVVLQLWALPLLVALYTFDRQTSQWAYFAVVTLV
;
A
#
# COMPACT_ATOMS: atom_id res chain seq x y z
N MET A 1 10.49 -12.97 25.66
CA MET A 1 9.13 -13.54 25.86
C MET A 1 9.12 -14.94 25.24
N PRO A 2 8.39 -15.92 25.80
CA PRO A 2 8.30 -17.28 25.25
C PRO A 2 7.63 -17.28 23.86
N ALA A 3 7.96 -18.27 23.02
CA ALA A 3 7.49 -18.33 21.64
C ALA A 3 6.03 -18.76 21.49
N GLY A 4 5.41 -19.29 22.55
CA GLY A 4 4.00 -19.63 22.59
C GLY A 4 3.53 -19.96 24.01
N PRO A 5 2.21 -20.08 24.21
CA PRO A 5 1.61 -20.36 25.51
C PRO A 5 2.05 -21.71 26.11
N THR A 6 2.42 -22.68 25.27
CA THR A 6 2.91 -24.02 25.66
C THR A 6 4.44 -24.09 25.85
N GLN A 7 5.16 -22.99 25.57
CA GLN A 7 6.63 -22.95 25.58
C GLN A 7 7.14 -21.97 26.65
N THR A 8 6.42 -21.89 27.78
CA THR A 8 6.75 -20.97 28.89
C THR A 8 7.71 -21.57 29.91
N LYS A 9 7.83 -22.90 29.94
CA LYS A 9 8.77 -23.66 30.79
C LYS A 9 10.21 -23.43 30.31
N ALA A 10 11.10 -23.11 31.25
CA ALA A 10 12.52 -22.88 30.99
C ALA A 10 13.36 -23.42 32.16
N TRP A 11 14.68 -23.52 31.99
CA TRP A 11 15.57 -24.03 33.05
C TRP A 11 15.49 -23.19 34.35
N PHE A 12 15.31 -21.86 34.22
CA PHE A 12 15.11 -20.93 35.34
C PHE A 12 13.62 -20.80 35.75
N ARG A 13 12.71 -21.53 35.09
CA ARG A 13 11.26 -21.52 35.33
C ARG A 13 10.68 -22.91 35.07
N PRO A 14 10.91 -23.87 35.97
CA PRO A 14 10.51 -25.26 35.77
C PRO A 14 8.98 -25.45 35.73
N LYS A 15 8.23 -24.58 36.41
CA LYS A 15 6.75 -24.62 36.44
C LYS A 15 6.07 -23.91 35.26
N GLY A 16 6.82 -23.20 34.41
CA GLY A 16 6.24 -22.38 33.35
C GLY A 16 5.44 -21.19 33.88
N TRP A 17 4.65 -20.57 33.01
CA TRP A 17 3.70 -19.52 33.37
C TRP A 17 2.28 -20.02 33.58
N PHE A 18 1.96 -21.16 32.97
CA PHE A 18 0.62 -21.70 32.91
C PHE A 18 0.63 -23.16 33.34
N THR A 19 -0.47 -23.59 33.93
CA THR A 19 -0.78 -25.00 34.15
C THR A 19 -1.15 -25.67 32.83
N ASP A 20 -0.99 -26.99 32.73
CA ASP A 20 -1.31 -27.73 31.50
C ASP A 20 -2.78 -27.51 31.06
N ARG A 21 -3.70 -27.30 32.01
CA ARG A 21 -5.11 -26.95 31.72
C ARG A 21 -5.25 -25.54 31.13
N GLU A 22 -4.52 -24.56 31.66
CA GLU A 22 -4.54 -23.18 31.15
C GLU A 22 -3.91 -23.09 29.76
N GLU A 23 -2.84 -23.86 29.50
CA GLU A 23 -2.24 -23.99 28.17
C GLU A 23 -3.25 -24.47 27.13
N VAL A 24 -4.01 -25.54 27.45
CA VAL A 24 -5.06 -26.08 26.58
C VAL A 24 -6.17 -25.05 26.33
N ILE A 25 -6.63 -24.36 27.38
CA ILE A 25 -7.68 -23.33 27.26
C ILE A 25 -7.21 -22.20 26.34
N MET A 26 -5.97 -21.72 26.50
CA MET A 26 -5.44 -20.64 25.66
C MET A 26 -5.27 -21.06 24.21
N VAL A 27 -4.72 -22.25 23.94
CA VAL A 27 -4.55 -22.75 22.57
C VAL A 27 -5.91 -22.89 21.89
N ASN A 28 -6.88 -23.53 22.56
CA ASN A 28 -8.23 -23.68 22.01
C ASN A 28 -8.92 -22.34 21.77
N ARG A 29 -8.71 -21.36 22.66
CA ARG A 29 -9.23 -20.00 22.46
C ARG A 29 -8.62 -19.36 21.21
N VAL A 30 -7.29 -19.39 21.07
CA VAL A 30 -6.59 -18.81 19.91
C VAL A 30 -7.03 -19.46 18.61
N LEU A 31 -7.17 -20.79 18.59
CA LEU A 31 -7.62 -21.52 17.40
C LEU A 31 -9.09 -21.32 17.08
N ARG A 32 -9.93 -21.11 18.10
CA ARG A 32 -11.34 -20.75 17.89
C ARG A 32 -11.49 -19.33 17.34
N ASP A 33 -10.66 -18.41 17.82
CA ASP A 33 -10.68 -17.00 17.40
C ASP A 33 -10.06 -16.82 16.00
N ASP A 34 -9.01 -17.58 15.66
CA ASP A 34 -8.39 -17.59 14.33
C ASP A 34 -7.81 -18.99 14.00
N PRO A 35 -8.57 -19.84 13.27
CA PRO A 35 -8.12 -21.18 12.90
C PRO A 35 -6.81 -21.21 12.10
N SER A 36 -6.49 -20.13 11.37
CA SER A 36 -5.26 -20.03 10.55
C SER A 36 -3.99 -20.07 11.40
N LYS A 37 -4.08 -19.81 12.71
CA LYS A 37 -2.94 -19.92 13.64
C LYS A 37 -2.46 -21.34 13.88
N SER A 38 -3.20 -22.36 13.41
CA SER A 38 -2.75 -23.76 13.41
C SER A 38 -2.08 -24.22 12.12
N ASP A 39 -2.13 -23.41 11.06
CA ASP A 39 -1.78 -23.87 9.71
C ASP A 39 -0.26 -23.96 9.51
N MET A 40 0.42 -22.82 9.37
CA MET A 40 1.85 -22.80 9.06
C MET A 40 2.71 -22.50 10.29
N HIS A 41 3.71 -23.35 10.52
CA HIS A 41 4.68 -23.12 11.59
C HIS A 41 5.55 -21.91 11.25
N ASN A 42 5.70 -20.98 12.21
CA ASN A 42 6.46 -19.73 12.04
C ASN A 42 7.95 -19.92 11.69
N ARG A 43 8.45 -21.16 11.64
CA ARG A 43 9.82 -21.55 11.25
C ARG A 43 9.90 -22.58 10.12
N GLN A 44 8.81 -22.77 9.37
CA GLN A 44 8.86 -23.63 8.19
C GLN A 44 9.63 -22.91 7.08
N GLY A 45 10.69 -23.56 6.58
CA GLY A 45 11.48 -23.01 5.47
C GLY A 45 10.64 -22.99 4.19
N LEU A 46 10.67 -21.87 3.47
CA LEU A 46 10.10 -21.78 2.13
C LEU A 46 11.05 -22.46 1.16
N SER A 47 10.59 -23.54 0.53
CA SER A 47 11.37 -24.17 -0.54
C SER A 47 11.26 -23.31 -1.83
N PRO A 48 12.30 -23.25 -2.67
CA PRO A 48 12.21 -22.57 -3.97
C PRO A 48 11.04 -23.05 -4.83
N LYS A 49 10.67 -24.34 -4.70
CA LYS A 49 9.50 -24.92 -5.35
C LYS A 49 8.19 -24.26 -4.90
N MET A 50 8.02 -24.00 -3.60
CA MET A 50 6.82 -23.32 -3.09
C MET A 50 6.69 -21.89 -3.61
N ILE A 51 7.81 -21.18 -3.77
CA ILE A 51 7.82 -19.83 -4.36
C ILE A 51 7.39 -19.91 -5.83
N TRP A 52 7.93 -20.87 -6.58
CA TRP A 52 7.55 -21.09 -7.97
C TRP A 52 6.07 -21.45 -8.13
N ASP A 53 5.57 -22.36 -7.30
CA ASP A 53 4.17 -22.77 -7.31
C ASP A 53 3.25 -21.58 -7.02
N SER A 54 3.62 -20.69 -6.09
CA SER A 54 2.87 -19.46 -5.81
C SER A 54 2.89 -18.47 -6.98
N LEU A 55 4.02 -18.31 -7.67
CA LEU A 55 4.12 -17.41 -8.83
C LEU A 55 3.34 -17.94 -10.04
N CYS A 56 3.26 -19.26 -10.20
CA CYS A 56 2.49 -19.92 -11.25
C CYS A 56 0.99 -20.02 -10.97
N ASP A 57 0.51 -19.60 -9.80
CA ASP A 57 -0.93 -19.56 -9.50
C ASP A 57 -1.64 -18.49 -10.32
N TRP A 58 -2.39 -18.93 -11.33
CA TRP A 58 -3.10 -18.06 -12.27
C TRP A 58 -4.17 -17.19 -11.58
N HIS A 59 -4.70 -17.60 -10.43
CA HIS A 59 -5.65 -16.78 -9.67
C HIS A 59 -5.00 -15.52 -9.09
N MET A 60 -3.69 -15.55 -8.83
CA MET A 60 -2.93 -14.43 -8.28
C MET A 60 -2.45 -13.46 -9.36
N TRP A 61 -2.40 -13.91 -10.62
CA TRP A 61 -1.89 -13.08 -11.72
C TRP A 61 -2.62 -11.75 -11.91
N PRO A 62 -3.97 -11.65 -11.81
CA PRO A 62 -4.64 -10.36 -11.88
C PRO A 62 -4.16 -9.38 -10.79
N ILE A 63 -3.90 -9.88 -9.58
CA ILE A 63 -3.39 -9.07 -8.47
C ILE A 63 -1.94 -8.64 -8.74
N TYR A 64 -1.11 -9.53 -9.29
CA TYR A 64 0.26 -9.20 -9.67
C TYR A 64 0.31 -8.14 -10.77
N VAL A 65 -0.48 -8.32 -11.83
CA VAL A 65 -0.60 -7.34 -12.91
C VAL A 65 -1.06 -6.00 -12.34
N LEU A 66 -2.10 -6.00 -11.50
CA LEU A 66 -2.58 -4.79 -10.85
C LEU A 66 -1.47 -4.13 -10.03
N GLY A 67 -0.73 -4.87 -9.19
CA GLY A 67 0.39 -4.33 -8.42
C GLY A 67 1.50 -3.71 -9.28
N LEU A 68 1.77 -4.28 -10.46
CA LEU A 68 2.77 -3.74 -11.39
C LEU A 68 2.29 -2.49 -12.11
N VAL A 69 1.01 -2.45 -12.54
CA VAL A 69 0.50 -1.35 -13.37
C VAL A 69 -0.15 -0.21 -12.58
N HIS A 70 -0.50 -0.43 -11.31
CA HIS A 70 -1.33 0.50 -10.54
C HIS A 70 -0.73 1.90 -10.42
N MET A 71 0.58 1.99 -10.22
CA MET A 71 1.32 3.27 -10.05
C MET A 71 1.85 3.85 -11.36
N MET A 72 1.74 3.13 -12.48
CA MET A 72 2.26 3.59 -13.78
C MET A 72 1.66 4.92 -14.26
N PRO A 73 0.35 5.21 -14.10
CA PRO A 73 -0.25 6.43 -14.64
C PRO A 73 0.21 7.71 -13.91
N VAL A 74 0.42 7.63 -12.60
CA VAL A 74 0.77 8.78 -11.73
C VAL A 74 2.28 9.01 -11.60
N GLY A 75 3.10 7.98 -11.85
CA GLY A 75 4.55 8.05 -11.69
C GLY A 75 5.25 9.11 -12.57
N PRO A 76 5.00 9.17 -13.90
CA PRO A 76 5.67 10.14 -14.76
C PRO A 76 5.31 11.60 -14.45
N PRO A 77 4.04 11.99 -14.27
CA PRO A 77 3.66 13.36 -13.88
C PRO A 77 4.37 13.85 -12.62
N GLN A 78 4.47 13.00 -11.58
CA GLN A 78 5.18 13.34 -10.35
C GLN A 78 6.69 13.46 -10.56
N THR A 79 7.30 12.49 -11.25
CA THR A 79 8.76 12.48 -11.47
C THR A 79 9.23 13.68 -12.29
N TYR A 80 8.42 14.11 -13.26
CA TYR A 80 8.76 15.20 -14.17
C TYR A 80 8.08 16.53 -13.84
N LEU A 81 7.45 16.67 -12.67
CA LEU A 81 6.71 17.88 -12.29
C LEU A 81 7.56 19.15 -12.43
N THR A 82 8.70 19.20 -11.74
CA THR A 82 9.59 20.38 -11.75
C THR A 82 10.18 20.64 -13.13
N LEU A 83 10.52 19.60 -13.88
CA LEU A 83 11.01 19.72 -15.26
C LEU A 83 9.94 20.30 -16.19
N SER A 84 8.69 19.86 -16.04
CA SER A 84 7.55 20.34 -16.84
C SER A 84 7.26 21.80 -16.55
N LEU A 85 7.27 22.20 -15.28
CA LEU A 85 7.09 23.60 -14.87
C LEU A 85 8.21 24.50 -15.42
N ARG A 86 9.47 24.03 -15.39
CA ARG A 86 10.58 24.78 -15.99
C ARG A 86 10.43 24.96 -17.51
N LYS A 87 9.88 23.97 -18.22
CA LYS A 87 9.59 24.09 -19.66
C LYS A 87 8.46 25.07 -19.97
N LEU A 88 7.58 25.34 -19.00
CA LEU A 88 6.48 26.31 -19.11
C LEU A 88 6.91 27.75 -18.82
N GLY A 89 8.16 27.98 -18.39
CA GLY A 89 8.72 29.32 -18.15
C GLY A 89 8.98 29.66 -16.68
N PHE A 90 8.69 28.75 -15.74
CA PHE A 90 9.00 28.96 -14.32
C PHE A 90 10.50 28.82 -14.05
N ASN A 91 11.03 29.66 -13.15
CA ASN A 91 12.39 29.55 -12.68
C ASN A 91 12.61 28.29 -11.82
N THR A 92 13.86 27.90 -11.57
CA THR A 92 14.20 26.72 -10.77
C THR A 92 13.66 26.80 -9.34
N THR A 93 13.73 27.98 -8.72
CA THR A 93 13.23 28.22 -7.38
C THR A 93 11.69 28.13 -7.34
N GLU A 94 11.01 28.75 -8.29
CA GLU A 94 9.55 28.72 -8.42
C GLU A 94 9.03 27.31 -8.67
N ALA A 95 9.62 26.57 -9.62
CA ALA A 95 9.21 25.20 -9.92
C ALA A 95 9.37 24.26 -8.71
N ASN A 96 10.41 24.44 -7.90
CA ASN A 96 10.58 23.68 -6.66
C ASN A 96 9.54 24.06 -5.61
N LEU A 97 9.24 25.34 -5.41
CA LEU A 97 8.20 25.78 -4.48
C LEU A 97 6.80 25.29 -4.89
N LEU A 98 6.52 25.31 -6.19
CA LEU A 98 5.27 24.80 -6.77
C LEU A 98 5.11 23.29 -6.63
N SER A 99 6.17 22.53 -6.29
CA SER A 99 6.02 21.10 -5.99
C SER A 99 5.41 20.83 -4.61
N ILE A 100 5.56 21.76 -3.66
CA ILE A 100 5.10 21.60 -2.27
C ILE A 100 3.58 21.40 -2.18
N PRO A 101 2.72 22.20 -2.86
CA PRO A 101 1.28 21.96 -2.86
C PRO A 101 0.86 20.54 -3.28
N SER A 102 1.51 19.96 -4.30
CA SER A 102 1.21 18.60 -4.76
C SER A 102 1.46 17.58 -3.66
N VAL A 103 2.59 17.70 -2.94
CA VAL A 103 2.92 16.82 -1.81
C VAL A 103 1.92 16.99 -0.66
N VAL A 104 1.54 18.22 -0.31
CA VAL A 104 0.58 18.48 0.77
C VAL A 104 -0.80 17.91 0.45
N ILE A 105 -1.29 18.10 -0.78
CA ILE A 105 -2.55 17.51 -1.24
C ILE A 105 -2.46 15.98 -1.23
N GLY A 106 -1.33 15.41 -1.66
CA GLY A 106 -1.05 13.99 -1.59
C GLY A 106 -1.15 13.44 -0.15
N ILE A 107 -0.55 14.12 0.82
CA ILE A 107 -0.63 13.72 2.25
C ILE A 107 -2.08 13.74 2.74
N ILE A 108 -2.83 14.83 2.45
CA ILE A 108 -4.23 14.97 2.87
C ILE A 108 -5.08 13.86 2.24
N THR A 109 -4.96 13.63 0.94
CA THR A 109 -5.73 12.61 0.21
C THR A 109 -5.40 11.20 0.68
N ILE A 110 -4.14 10.90 1.00
CA ILE A 110 -3.73 9.62 1.60
C ILE A 110 -4.41 9.42 2.95
N LEU A 111 -4.40 10.44 3.83
CA LEU A 111 -5.04 10.36 5.14
C LEU A 111 -6.56 10.15 5.01
N CYS A 112 -7.22 10.93 4.15
CA CYS A 112 -8.66 10.81 3.89
C CYS A 112 -9.02 9.43 3.33
N THR A 113 -8.25 8.93 2.36
CA THR A 113 -8.53 7.65 1.71
C THR A 113 -8.24 6.48 2.64
N SER A 114 -7.20 6.58 3.50
CA SER A 114 -6.89 5.58 4.51
C SER A 114 -8.03 5.46 5.53
N PHE A 115 -8.51 6.60 6.04
CA PHE A 115 -9.65 6.63 6.96
C PHE A 115 -10.93 6.08 6.30
N LEU A 116 -11.18 6.44 5.04
CA LEU A 116 -12.33 5.94 4.28
C LEU A 116 -12.23 4.42 4.05
N SER A 117 -11.03 3.90 3.77
CA SER A 117 -10.79 2.47 3.61
C SER A 117 -11.11 1.68 4.87
N GLU A 118 -10.78 2.23 6.04
CA GLU A 118 -11.10 1.61 7.34
C GLU A 118 -12.60 1.72 7.63
N ALA A 119 -13.22 2.86 7.36
CA ALA A 119 -14.65 3.07 7.59
C ALA A 119 -15.55 2.15 6.74
N ILE A 120 -15.10 1.81 5.52
CA ILE A 120 -15.83 0.91 4.59
C ILE A 120 -15.40 -0.55 4.77
N ASP A 121 -14.32 -0.81 5.53
CA ASP A 121 -13.68 -2.13 5.67
C ASP A 121 -13.34 -2.79 4.31
N SER A 122 -13.01 -1.97 3.30
CA SER A 122 -12.68 -2.42 1.95
C SER A 122 -11.46 -1.71 1.40
N ARG A 123 -10.37 -2.47 1.30
CA ARG A 123 -9.09 -2.00 0.75
C ARG A 123 -9.13 -1.88 -0.77
N VAL A 124 -9.94 -2.70 -1.43
CA VAL A 124 -10.08 -2.68 -2.90
C VAL A 124 -10.71 -1.38 -3.35
N LEU A 125 -11.75 -0.92 -2.67
CA LEU A 125 -12.44 0.32 -3.04
C LEU A 125 -11.50 1.53 -2.97
N ALA A 126 -10.65 1.60 -1.94
CA ALA A 126 -9.61 2.62 -1.83
C ALA A 126 -8.65 2.63 -3.04
N THR A 127 -8.25 1.46 -3.54
CA THR A 127 -7.36 1.38 -4.73
C THR A 127 -8.06 1.79 -6.03
N VAL A 128 -9.38 1.54 -6.16
CA VAL A 128 -10.13 1.92 -7.37
C VAL A 128 -10.35 3.44 -7.43
N VAL A 129 -10.53 4.09 -6.29
CA VAL A 129 -10.73 5.55 -6.20
C VAL A 129 -9.56 6.31 -6.84
N LEU A 130 -8.31 5.88 -6.63
CA LEU A 130 -7.14 6.50 -7.26
C LEU A 130 -7.25 6.48 -8.79
N GLN A 131 -7.70 5.37 -9.38
CA GLN A 131 -7.74 5.25 -10.83
C GLN A 131 -8.86 6.08 -11.44
N LEU A 132 -10.00 6.18 -10.74
CA LEU A 132 -11.09 7.07 -11.12
C LEU A 132 -10.72 8.55 -10.98
N TRP A 133 -9.84 8.89 -10.03
CA TRP A 133 -9.32 10.25 -9.85
C TRP A 133 -8.26 10.60 -10.90
N ALA A 134 -7.30 9.72 -11.14
CA ALA A 134 -6.18 9.98 -12.03
C ALA A 134 -6.59 10.02 -13.51
N LEU A 135 -7.53 9.17 -13.95
CA LEU A 135 -7.94 9.06 -15.35
C LEU A 135 -8.40 10.40 -15.98
N PRO A 136 -9.38 11.15 -15.42
CA PRO A 136 -9.80 12.42 -16.01
C PRO A 136 -8.68 13.47 -16.02
N LEU A 137 -7.81 13.48 -15.01
CA LEU A 137 -6.68 14.41 -14.95
C LEU A 137 -5.62 14.10 -16.02
N LEU A 138 -5.34 12.83 -16.26
CA LEU A 138 -4.43 12.40 -17.33
C LEU A 138 -5.01 12.67 -18.72
N VAL A 139 -6.33 12.48 -18.90
CA VAL A 139 -7.02 12.87 -20.14
C VAL A 139 -6.90 14.37 -20.36
N ALA A 140 -7.13 15.19 -19.32
CA ALA A 140 -6.94 16.64 -19.42
C ALA A 140 -5.50 17.00 -19.81
N LEU A 141 -4.50 16.38 -19.16
CA LEU A 141 -3.09 16.61 -19.47
C LEU A 141 -2.73 16.21 -20.91
N TYR A 142 -3.34 15.15 -21.44
CA TYR A 142 -3.16 14.72 -22.83
C TYR A 142 -3.76 15.70 -23.84
N THR A 143 -4.86 16.36 -23.49
CA THR A 143 -5.52 17.35 -24.37
C THR A 143 -4.83 18.72 -24.40
N PHE A 144 -3.89 18.97 -23.50
CA PHE A 144 -3.21 20.26 -23.42
C PHE A 144 -2.24 20.48 -24.58
N ASP A 145 -2.25 21.71 -25.06
CA ASP A 145 -1.45 22.17 -26.19
C ASP A 145 -0.56 23.36 -25.78
N ARG A 146 0.15 23.95 -26.76
CA ARG A 146 1.02 25.11 -26.51
C ARG A 146 0.26 26.39 -26.14
N GLN A 147 -1.05 26.46 -26.41
CA GLN A 147 -1.89 27.61 -26.07
C GLN A 147 -2.44 27.53 -24.64
N THR A 148 -2.35 26.35 -24.02
CA THR A 148 -2.83 26.12 -22.67
C THR A 148 -2.05 26.95 -21.65
N SER A 149 -2.77 27.60 -20.74
CA SER A 149 -2.18 28.40 -19.67
C SER A 149 -1.27 27.56 -18.77
N GLN A 150 -0.09 28.09 -18.46
CA GLN A 150 0.86 27.50 -17.50
C GLN A 150 0.21 27.17 -16.14
N TRP A 151 -0.76 27.97 -15.71
CA TRP A 151 -1.48 27.78 -14.45
C TRP A 151 -2.52 26.65 -14.51
N ALA A 152 -3.15 26.46 -15.68
CA ALA A 152 -4.04 25.33 -15.90
C ALA A 152 -3.25 24.01 -15.92
N TYR A 153 -2.09 24.01 -16.59
CA TYR A 153 -1.17 22.87 -16.54
C TYR A 153 -0.74 22.57 -15.10
N PHE A 154 -0.30 23.60 -14.37
CA PHE A 154 0.10 23.49 -12.98
C PHE A 154 -1.01 22.89 -12.10
N ALA A 155 -2.25 23.39 -12.21
CA ALA A 155 -3.37 22.89 -11.42
C ALA A 155 -3.64 21.41 -11.67
N VAL A 156 -3.69 20.99 -12.94
CA VAL A 156 -3.98 19.59 -13.28
C VAL A 156 -2.85 18.68 -12.84
N VAL A 157 -1.59 19.00 -13.15
CA VAL A 157 -0.44 18.14 -12.79
C VAL A 157 -0.24 18.04 -11.27
N THR A 158 -0.65 19.06 -10.51
CA THR A 158 -0.57 19.07 -9.05
C THR A 158 -1.58 18.12 -8.41
N LEU A 159 -2.73 17.91 -9.06
CA LEU A 159 -3.81 17.04 -8.59
C LEU A 159 -3.64 15.56 -8.98
N VAL A 160 -2.70 15.26 -9.87
CA VAL A 160 -2.34 13.89 -10.29
C VAL A 160 -1.46 13.21 -9.25
#